data_AF-A0A254U9B0-F1
#
_entry.id   AF-A0A254U9B0-F1
#
_cell.length_a   1.000
_cell.length_b   1.000
_cell.length_c   1.000
_cell.angle_alpha   90.00
_cell.angle_beta   90.00
_cell.angle_gamma   90.00
#
_symmetry.space_group_name_H-M   'P 1'
#
loop_
_entity.id
_entity.type
_entity.pdbx_description
1 polymer ?
#
loop_
_entity_poly.entity_id
_entity_poly.type
_entity_poly.pdbx_seq_one_letter_code
_entity_poly.pdbx_strand_id
1 'polypeptide(L)'
;MKVQNKWYYPDDIAHDLNGIDLPEETKGEVLACAWEYSRSIIPQYTNWKRYVAFMRIIIIGIIAEFQGTMVDVTAGPKVLNYNLDEVLDELFHGIPGHLDMAREYKTFLLITSEKASHANSELFRRYVNALVGSPEQWFRMRDCDALGRFSIASALACNDILETWFTDAQYNILCEIGDTMYDAVAFFKHRSEGETNNTFAYMPEDQRIDAFHRARQVLWALDVAMAGMPGHLAVTNFLRSFGGPIHMMMRRYRFVEEDLTVGKSETKEVIHQTRLNTKLWNRIDSETDMVLRIEHYKSSMARSDELMFRDLADYLNGADSKHCPDCIYREVYGAQRDHCFGGVQLCDQCRHDWGLFLETLPERSKRAFPDLDLRI
;
A
#
# COMPACT_ATOMS: atom_id res chain seq x y z
N MET A 1 -28.54 -6.84 -17.27
CA MET A 1 -29.13 -7.17 -15.94
C MET A 1 -28.24 -6.50 -14.89
N LYS A 2 -28.75 -5.55 -14.09
CA LYS A 2 -27.92 -4.95 -13.03
C LYS A 2 -27.84 -5.96 -11.88
N VAL A 3 -26.62 -6.39 -11.54
CA VAL A 3 -26.37 -7.24 -10.37
C VAL A 3 -26.75 -6.43 -9.11
N GLN A 4 -27.66 -6.95 -8.29
CA GLN A 4 -28.02 -6.32 -7.02
C GLN A 4 -27.02 -6.74 -5.94
N ASN A 5 -26.37 -5.75 -5.35
CA ASN A 5 -25.33 -5.98 -4.36
C ASN A 5 -25.91 -6.24 -2.96
N LYS A 6 -25.24 -7.11 -2.21
CA LYS A 6 -25.49 -7.32 -0.78
C LYS A 6 -24.17 -7.18 -0.02
N TRP A 7 -24.22 -6.47 1.10
CA TRP A 7 -23.04 -6.20 1.92
C TRP A 7 -22.92 -7.25 3.02
N TYR A 8 -21.71 -7.77 3.21
CA TYR A 8 -21.40 -8.78 4.23
C TYR A 8 -20.26 -8.28 5.11
N TYR A 9 -20.55 -8.15 6.40
CA TYR A 9 -19.60 -7.77 7.45
C TYR A 9 -20.16 -8.22 8.81
N PRO A 10 -19.33 -8.43 9.83
CA PRO A 10 -19.78 -8.82 11.16
C PRO A 10 -20.46 -7.67 11.90
N ASP A 11 -21.30 -8.01 12.89
CA ASP A 11 -22.02 -7.04 13.72
C ASP A 11 -21.07 -6.14 14.51
N ASP A 12 -19.86 -6.61 14.84
CA ASP A 12 -18.83 -5.88 15.60
C ASP A 12 -18.38 -4.56 14.94
N ILE A 13 -18.59 -4.39 13.62
CA ILE A 13 -18.25 -3.18 12.87
C ILE A 13 -19.46 -2.51 12.20
N ALA A 14 -20.67 -3.07 12.35
CA ALA A 14 -21.86 -2.67 11.61
C ALA A 14 -22.31 -1.22 11.89
N HIS A 15 -21.84 -0.64 12.99
CA HIS A 15 -22.21 0.69 13.46
C HIS A 15 -21.02 1.66 13.54
N ASP A 16 -19.83 1.23 13.12
CA ASP A 16 -18.61 2.01 13.31
C ASP A 16 -18.62 3.31 12.48
N LEU A 17 -19.41 3.37 11.40
CA LEU A 17 -19.58 4.55 10.55
C LEU A 17 -20.88 5.34 10.83
N ASN A 18 -21.60 5.04 11.91
CA ASN A 18 -22.81 5.81 12.26
C ASN A 18 -22.48 7.30 12.49
N GLY A 19 -23.29 8.19 11.92
CA GLY A 19 -23.09 9.64 12.05
C GLY A 19 -21.96 10.23 11.21
N ILE A 20 -21.18 9.40 10.49
CA ILE A 20 -20.23 9.88 9.48
C ILE A 20 -21.00 10.36 8.24
N ASP A 21 -20.57 11.48 7.68
CA ASP A 21 -21.19 12.10 6.49
C ASP A 21 -20.79 11.37 5.20
N LEU A 22 -21.31 10.15 5.06
CA LEU A 22 -21.22 9.32 3.86
C LEU A 22 -22.59 8.73 3.54
N PRO A 23 -22.94 8.52 2.25
CA PRO A 23 -24.15 7.78 1.88
C PRO A 23 -24.17 6.39 2.51
N GLU A 24 -25.36 5.91 2.90
CA GLU A 24 -25.51 4.59 3.55
C GLU A 24 -25.01 3.43 2.68
N GLU A 25 -25.20 3.51 1.36
CA GLU A 25 -24.66 2.52 0.43
C GLU A 25 -23.12 2.51 0.45
N THR A 26 -22.49 3.69 0.49
CA THR A 26 -21.03 3.83 0.60
C THR A 26 -20.52 3.29 1.93
N LYS A 27 -21.20 3.57 3.05
CA LYS A 27 -20.85 2.99 4.35
C LYS A 27 -20.89 1.47 4.31
N GLY A 28 -21.95 0.89 3.75
CA GLY A 28 -22.08 -0.55 3.58
C GLY A 28 -20.97 -1.15 2.71
N GLU A 29 -20.57 -0.45 1.63
CA GLU A 29 -19.46 -0.86 0.78
C GLU A 29 -18.10 -0.80 1.51
N VAL A 30 -17.84 0.24 2.30
CA VAL A 30 -16.60 0.36 3.09
C VAL A 30 -16.49 -0.77 4.11
N LEU A 31 -17.56 -1.04 4.87
CA LEU A 31 -17.56 -2.10 5.88
C LEU A 31 -17.39 -3.49 5.25
N ALA A 32 -18.07 -3.75 4.12
CA ALA A 32 -17.93 -5.00 3.39
C ALA A 32 -16.52 -5.15 2.80
N CYS A 33 -15.95 -4.09 2.23
CA CYS A 33 -14.60 -4.10 1.69
C CYS A 33 -13.56 -4.35 2.77
N ALA A 34 -13.72 -3.78 3.97
CA ALA A 34 -12.82 -4.05 5.09
C ALA A 34 -12.86 -5.52 5.51
N TRP A 35 -14.06 -6.10 5.62
CA TRP A 35 -14.23 -7.53 5.87
C TRP A 35 -13.57 -8.40 4.78
N GLU A 36 -13.87 -8.14 3.51
CA GLU A 36 -13.30 -8.87 2.37
C GLU A 36 -11.77 -8.79 2.34
N TYR A 37 -11.20 -7.60 2.57
CA TYR A 37 -9.76 -7.38 2.63
C TYR A 37 -9.14 -8.21 3.75
N SER A 38 -9.62 -8.04 4.99
CA SER A 38 -9.10 -8.76 6.15
C SER A 38 -9.17 -10.27 5.98
N ARG A 39 -10.28 -10.80 5.44
CA ARG A 39 -10.43 -12.24 5.16
C ARG A 39 -9.52 -12.75 4.05
N SER A 40 -9.18 -11.91 3.07
CA SER A 40 -8.32 -12.29 1.96
C SER A 40 -6.86 -12.38 2.39
N ILE A 41 -6.39 -11.39 3.16
CA ILE A 41 -4.97 -11.26 3.49
C ILE A 41 -4.58 -11.85 4.85
N ILE A 42 -5.53 -12.00 5.78
CA ILE A 42 -5.36 -12.70 7.06
C ILE A 42 -6.50 -13.74 7.18
N PRO A 43 -6.43 -14.85 6.40
CA PRO A 43 -7.51 -15.82 6.33
C PRO A 43 -7.67 -16.65 7.62
N GLN A 44 -6.66 -16.67 8.47
CA GLN A 44 -6.66 -17.38 9.76
C GLN A 44 -6.39 -16.38 10.88
N TYR A 45 -7.13 -16.52 11.98
CA TYR A 45 -6.95 -15.75 13.21
C TYR A 45 -7.34 -16.61 14.41
N THR A 46 -6.69 -16.37 15.55
CA THR A 46 -7.03 -16.99 16.84
C THR A 46 -7.54 -15.94 17.84
N ASN A 47 -7.23 -14.67 17.59
CA ASN A 47 -7.60 -13.54 18.43
C ASN A 47 -8.63 -12.63 17.73
N TRP A 48 -9.91 -12.85 18.00
CA TRP A 48 -11.00 -12.08 17.38
C TRP A 48 -10.93 -10.58 17.71
N LYS A 49 -10.54 -10.22 18.94
CA LYS A 49 -10.46 -8.81 19.34
C LYS A 49 -9.44 -8.05 18.47
N ARG A 50 -8.23 -8.61 18.31
CA ARG A 50 -7.21 -8.04 17.42
C ARG A 50 -7.67 -8.02 15.96
N TYR A 51 -8.38 -9.06 15.53
CA TYR A 51 -8.93 -9.12 14.18
C TYR A 51 -9.98 -8.01 13.91
N VAL A 52 -10.83 -7.69 14.89
CA VAL A 52 -11.76 -6.56 14.82
C VAL A 52 -11.03 -5.23 14.79
N ALA A 53 -9.98 -5.04 15.61
CA ALA A 53 -9.13 -3.85 15.55
C ALA A 53 -8.48 -3.70 14.16
N PHE A 54 -8.01 -4.80 13.57
CA PHE A 54 -7.48 -4.80 12.21
C PHE A 54 -8.55 -4.41 11.17
N MET A 55 -9.79 -4.90 11.28
CA MET A 55 -10.88 -4.46 10.39
C MET A 55 -11.14 -2.95 10.50
N ARG A 56 -11.10 -2.39 11.71
CA ARG A 56 -11.25 -0.93 11.94
C ARG A 56 -10.12 -0.13 11.31
N ILE A 57 -8.90 -0.62 11.40
CA ILE A 57 -7.76 -0.09 10.67
C ILE A 57 -8.07 -0.08 9.17
N ILE A 58 -8.47 -1.20 8.58
CA ILE A 58 -8.78 -1.23 7.15
C ILE A 58 -9.95 -0.29 6.77
N ILE A 59 -10.98 -0.13 7.62
CA ILE A 59 -12.05 0.86 7.40
C ILE A 59 -11.49 2.28 7.28
N ILE A 60 -10.63 2.68 8.22
CA ILE A 60 -10.00 4.00 8.21
C ILE A 60 -9.16 4.17 6.94
N GLY A 61 -8.36 3.14 6.60
CA GLY A 61 -7.50 3.17 5.42
C GLY A 61 -8.26 3.29 4.11
N ILE A 62 -9.33 2.52 3.93
CA ILE A 62 -10.20 2.63 2.74
C ILE A 62 -10.73 4.06 2.60
N ILE A 63 -11.26 4.64 3.69
CA ILE A 63 -11.77 6.02 3.65
C ILE A 63 -10.66 7.02 3.33
N ALA A 64 -9.46 6.85 3.87
CA ALA A 64 -8.32 7.69 3.52
C ALA A 64 -7.99 7.62 2.03
N GLU A 65 -8.06 6.42 1.42
CA GLU A 65 -7.72 6.20 0.01
C GLU A 65 -8.72 6.78 -0.99
N PHE A 66 -10.02 6.83 -0.69
CA PHE A 66 -11.01 7.38 -1.64
C PHE A 66 -11.54 8.76 -1.26
N GLN A 67 -11.43 9.15 0.02
CA GLN A 67 -11.94 10.42 0.53
C GLN A 67 -11.03 10.95 1.65
N GLY A 68 -9.76 11.20 1.30
CA GLY A 68 -8.73 11.60 2.24
C GLY A 68 -9.07 12.85 3.06
N THR A 69 -9.94 13.74 2.59
CA THR A 69 -10.31 14.98 3.29
C THR A 69 -11.02 14.70 4.63
N MET A 70 -11.50 13.46 4.83
CA MET A 70 -12.12 13.01 6.08
C MET A 70 -11.11 12.46 7.10
N VAL A 71 -9.85 12.29 6.71
CA VAL A 71 -8.80 11.67 7.53
C VAL A 71 -7.63 12.63 7.68
N ASP A 72 -7.50 13.21 8.88
CA ASP A 72 -6.38 14.06 9.26
C ASP A 72 -5.74 13.54 10.54
N VAL A 73 -4.64 12.79 10.39
CA VAL A 73 -3.85 12.27 11.51
C VAL A 73 -3.03 13.36 12.22
N THR A 74 -2.94 14.57 11.63
CA THR A 74 -2.26 15.70 12.25
C THR A 74 -3.19 16.46 13.21
N ALA A 75 -4.51 16.39 13.02
CA ALA A 75 -5.49 17.07 13.88
C ALA A 75 -5.61 16.48 15.29
N GLY A 76 -5.17 15.24 15.50
CA GLY A 76 -5.17 14.57 16.80
C GLY A 76 -5.44 13.07 16.69
N PRO A 77 -5.65 12.39 17.83
CA PRO A 77 -5.83 10.92 17.86
C PRO A 77 -7.19 10.47 17.33
N LYS A 78 -8.18 11.37 17.24
CA LYS A 78 -9.52 11.02 16.75
C LYS A 78 -9.55 11.06 15.23
N VAL A 79 -9.74 9.90 14.61
CA VAL A 79 -9.90 9.74 13.17
C VAL A 79 -11.25 9.10 12.91
N LEU A 80 -12.13 9.80 12.20
CA LEU A 80 -13.54 9.42 12.04
C LEU A 80 -14.22 9.23 13.42
N ASN A 81 -14.78 8.06 13.67
CA ASN A 81 -15.39 7.68 14.95
C ASN A 81 -14.42 6.97 15.91
N TYR A 82 -13.14 6.80 15.53
CA TYR A 82 -12.18 6.02 16.29
C TYR A 82 -11.18 6.92 17.03
N ASN A 83 -10.69 6.44 18.17
CA ASN A 83 -9.40 6.86 18.69
C ASN A 83 -8.33 5.95 18.06
N LEU A 84 -7.49 6.52 17.18
CA LEU A 84 -6.51 5.78 16.39
C LEU A 84 -5.48 5.06 17.26
N ASP A 85 -5.00 5.71 18.33
CA ASP A 85 -4.02 5.12 19.23
C ASP A 85 -4.61 3.94 20.00
N GLU A 86 -5.87 4.03 20.41
CA GLU A 86 -6.57 2.91 21.07
C GLU A 86 -6.76 1.73 20.12
N VAL A 87 -7.17 1.96 18.86
CA VAL A 87 -7.35 0.87 17.88
C VAL A 87 -6.01 0.19 17.56
N LEU A 88 -4.93 0.98 17.44
CA LEU A 88 -3.58 0.45 17.21
C LEU A 88 -3.06 -0.34 18.41
N ASP A 89 -3.30 0.14 19.64
CA ASP A 89 -2.98 -0.59 20.86
C ASP A 89 -3.82 -1.88 20.95
N GLU A 90 -5.11 -1.86 20.64
CA GLU A 90 -5.92 -3.09 20.63
C GLU A 90 -5.37 -4.16 19.68
N LEU A 91 -4.77 -3.76 18.56
CA LEU A 91 -4.13 -4.68 17.62
C LEU A 91 -2.75 -5.16 18.11
N PHE A 92 -1.87 -4.24 18.54
CA PHE A 92 -0.45 -4.54 18.78
C PHE A 92 -0.01 -4.55 20.24
N HIS A 93 -0.90 -4.34 21.21
CA HIS A 93 -0.52 -4.31 22.62
C HIS A 93 0.21 -5.60 23.01
N GLY A 94 1.39 -5.46 23.63
CA GLY A 94 2.23 -6.58 24.04
C GLY A 94 3.00 -7.26 22.90
N ILE A 95 3.00 -6.69 21.70
CA ILE A 95 3.78 -7.20 20.55
C ILE A 95 5.10 -6.42 20.42
N PRO A 96 6.23 -7.09 20.14
CA PRO A 96 7.47 -6.41 19.75
C PRO A 96 7.23 -5.40 18.62
N GLY A 97 7.83 -4.21 18.70
CA GLY A 97 7.72 -3.22 17.62
C GLY A 97 6.34 -2.53 17.47
N HIS A 98 5.43 -2.65 18.45
CA HIS A 98 4.10 -2.01 18.37
C HIS A 98 4.16 -0.50 18.07
N LEU A 99 5.11 0.23 18.65
CA LEU A 99 5.30 1.66 18.37
C LEU A 99 5.71 1.94 16.93
N ASP A 100 6.56 1.09 16.36
CA ASP A 100 6.96 1.22 14.96
C ASP A 100 5.80 0.92 14.02
N MET A 101 4.97 -0.10 14.32
CA MET A 101 3.77 -0.40 13.51
C MET A 101 2.70 0.69 13.64
N ALA A 102 2.55 1.29 14.82
CA ALA A 102 1.68 2.44 15.00
C ALA A 102 2.14 3.63 14.14
N ARG A 103 3.45 3.92 14.13
CA ARG A 103 4.05 4.92 13.24
C ARG A 103 3.88 4.56 11.77
N GLU A 104 4.07 3.30 11.41
CA GLU A 104 3.88 2.80 10.03
C GLU A 104 2.48 3.15 9.52
N TYR A 105 1.46 2.88 10.32
CA TYR A 105 0.08 3.13 9.94
C TYR A 105 -0.27 4.63 9.90
N LYS A 106 0.23 5.41 10.87
CA LYS A 106 0.09 6.88 10.83
C LYS A 106 0.74 7.47 9.59
N THR A 107 1.87 6.91 9.16
CA THR A 107 2.55 7.34 7.93
C THR A 107 1.73 7.03 6.69
N PHE A 108 1.20 5.81 6.60
CA PHE A 108 0.28 5.41 5.54
C PHE A 108 -0.90 6.38 5.45
N LEU A 109 -1.57 6.68 6.57
CA LEU A 109 -2.70 7.60 6.58
C LEU A 109 -2.29 9.03 6.17
N LEU A 110 -1.17 9.53 6.67
CA LEU A 110 -0.65 10.86 6.32
C LEU A 110 -0.45 11.00 4.81
N ILE A 111 0.25 10.05 4.19
CA ILE A 111 0.56 10.14 2.76
C ILE A 111 -0.67 9.84 1.90
N THR A 112 -1.47 8.84 2.29
CA THR A 112 -2.64 8.41 1.53
C THR A 112 -3.72 9.49 1.52
N SER A 113 -3.99 10.14 2.64
CA SER A 113 -4.98 11.22 2.68
C SER A 113 -4.52 12.43 1.87
N GLU A 114 -3.23 12.76 1.90
CA GLU A 114 -2.61 13.78 1.06
C GLU A 114 -2.74 13.42 -0.43
N LYS A 115 -2.41 12.18 -0.80
CA LYS A 115 -2.56 11.67 -2.17
C LYS A 115 -4.00 11.79 -2.69
N ALA A 116 -4.99 11.41 -1.88
CA ALA A 116 -6.40 11.39 -2.27
C ALA A 116 -7.08 12.79 -2.24
N SER A 117 -6.55 13.74 -1.47
CA SER A 117 -7.20 15.04 -1.23
C SER A 117 -6.45 16.24 -1.80
N HIS A 118 -5.13 16.13 -1.82
CA HIS A 118 -4.19 17.22 -1.95
C HIS A 118 -2.98 16.75 -2.76
N ALA A 119 -3.21 16.11 -3.91
CA ALA A 119 -2.17 15.68 -4.86
C ALA A 119 -1.22 16.81 -5.33
N ASN A 120 -1.53 18.07 -4.99
CA ASN A 120 -0.75 19.26 -5.27
C ASN A 120 -0.03 19.83 -4.03
N SER A 121 -0.02 19.13 -2.90
CA SER A 121 0.64 19.62 -1.69
C SER A 121 2.16 19.51 -1.77
N GLU A 122 2.87 20.37 -1.03
CA GLU A 122 4.33 20.30 -0.94
C GLU A 122 4.79 18.97 -0.31
N LEU A 123 4.01 18.41 0.62
CA LEU A 123 4.29 17.11 1.22
C LEU A 123 4.19 16.00 0.18
N PHE A 124 3.10 15.95 -0.59
CA PHE A 124 2.93 14.94 -1.63
C PHE A 124 3.94 15.10 -2.78
N ARG A 125 4.23 16.34 -3.20
CA ARG A 125 5.27 16.61 -4.21
C ARG A 125 6.63 16.07 -3.78
N ARG A 126 7.04 16.35 -2.54
CA ARG A 126 8.31 15.83 -1.97
C ARG A 126 8.28 14.32 -1.81
N TYR A 127 7.14 13.74 -1.43
CA TYR A 127 6.95 12.30 -1.35
C TYR A 127 7.20 11.65 -2.72
N VAL A 128 6.56 12.14 -3.78
CA VAL A 128 6.73 11.58 -5.13
C VAL A 128 8.16 11.79 -5.67
N ASN A 129 8.81 12.92 -5.34
CA ASN A 129 10.23 13.12 -5.63
C ASN A 129 11.12 12.11 -4.91
N ALA A 130 10.81 11.81 -3.65
CA ALA A 130 11.57 10.85 -2.85
C ALA A 130 11.40 9.40 -3.34
N LEU A 131 10.31 9.06 -4.03
CA LEU A 131 10.11 7.71 -4.57
C LEU A 131 11.27 7.25 -5.46
N VAL A 132 11.97 8.17 -6.15
CA VAL A 132 13.08 7.85 -7.07
C VAL A 132 14.48 7.97 -6.45
N GLY A 133 14.60 8.01 -5.11
CA GLY A 133 15.90 8.13 -4.44
C GLY A 133 16.85 6.95 -4.66
N SER A 134 16.33 5.72 -4.52
CA SER A 134 16.99 4.46 -4.89
C SER A 134 15.93 3.33 -4.96
N PRO A 135 16.24 2.18 -5.57
CA PRO A 135 15.34 1.02 -5.54
C PRO A 135 15.01 0.53 -4.11
N GLU A 136 15.97 0.56 -3.18
CA GLU A 136 15.72 0.20 -1.77
C GLU A 136 14.77 1.18 -1.08
N GLN A 137 14.99 2.49 -1.30
CA GLN A 137 14.13 3.54 -0.77
C GLN A 137 12.72 3.43 -1.37
N TRP A 138 12.61 3.17 -2.67
CA TRP A 138 11.36 2.90 -3.36
C TRP A 138 10.57 1.79 -2.67
N PHE A 139 11.16 0.60 -2.50
CA PHE A 139 10.45 -0.52 -1.88
C PHE A 139 10.10 -0.24 -0.42
N ARG A 140 10.92 0.50 0.32
CA ARG A 140 10.58 0.89 1.68
C ARG A 140 9.36 1.82 1.73
N MET A 141 9.29 2.80 0.82
CA MET A 141 8.16 3.73 0.73
C MET A 141 6.90 3.05 0.18
N ARG A 142 7.06 2.15 -0.79
CA ARG A 142 5.96 1.37 -1.38
C ARG A 142 5.37 0.39 -0.37
N ASP A 143 6.20 -0.29 0.42
CA ASP A 143 5.77 -1.17 1.51
C ASP A 143 4.86 -0.43 2.50
N CYS A 144 5.21 0.80 2.89
CA CYS A 144 4.36 1.60 3.77
C CYS A 144 3.02 1.97 3.11
N ASP A 145 3.05 2.44 1.85
CA ASP A 145 1.86 2.79 1.07
C ASP A 145 0.96 1.56 0.77
N ALA A 146 1.55 0.38 0.63
CA ALA A 146 0.87 -0.90 0.44
C ALA A 146 0.46 -1.58 1.76
N LEU A 147 0.86 -1.04 2.91
CA LEU A 147 0.74 -1.66 4.23
C LEU A 147 1.34 -3.07 4.30
N GLY A 148 2.45 -3.34 3.60
CA GLY A 148 3.09 -4.65 3.51
C GLY A 148 3.52 -5.20 4.88
N ARG A 149 4.53 -4.58 5.48
CA ARG A 149 5.07 -4.96 6.79
C ARG A 149 4.05 -4.83 7.90
N PHE A 150 3.17 -3.83 7.80
CA PHE A 150 2.08 -3.62 8.74
C PHE A 150 1.10 -4.81 8.73
N SER A 151 0.73 -5.29 7.54
CA SER A 151 -0.14 -6.45 7.39
C SER A 151 0.53 -7.75 7.83
N ILE A 152 1.84 -7.91 7.59
CA ILE A 152 2.62 -9.03 8.13
C ILE A 152 2.55 -9.03 9.66
N ALA A 153 2.84 -7.89 10.30
CA ALA A 153 2.77 -7.76 11.76
C ALA A 153 1.36 -8.01 12.29
N SER A 154 0.34 -7.51 11.59
CA SER A 154 -1.08 -7.71 11.92
C SER A 154 -1.49 -9.17 11.83
N ALA A 155 -0.99 -9.91 10.83
CA ALA A 155 -1.25 -11.34 10.67
C ALA A 155 -0.69 -12.14 11.85
N LEU A 156 0.53 -11.82 12.29
CA LEU A 156 1.15 -12.42 13.47
C LEU A 156 0.35 -12.07 14.74
N ALA A 157 -0.03 -10.80 14.90
CA ALA A 157 -0.82 -10.29 16.02
C ALA A 157 -2.18 -10.98 16.17
N CYS A 158 -2.92 -11.09 15.07
CA CYS A 158 -4.25 -11.71 15.03
C CYS A 158 -4.21 -13.22 15.29
N ASN A 159 -3.04 -13.85 15.21
CA ASN A 159 -2.82 -15.26 15.51
C ASN A 159 -2.04 -15.49 16.82
N ASP A 160 -1.80 -14.45 17.62
CA ASP A 160 -1.01 -14.48 18.86
C ASP A 160 0.39 -15.11 18.68
N ILE A 161 1.01 -14.93 17.50
CA ILE A 161 2.34 -15.46 17.17
C ILE A 161 3.39 -14.41 17.53
N LEU A 162 3.68 -14.29 18.83
CA LEU A 162 4.54 -13.24 19.38
C LEU A 162 6.05 -13.53 19.26
N GLU A 163 6.41 -14.80 19.09
CA GLU A 163 7.81 -15.26 19.03
C GLU A 163 8.46 -15.04 17.65
N THR A 164 7.67 -14.64 16.65
CA THR A 164 8.15 -14.38 15.28
C THR A 164 8.13 -12.89 15.04
N TRP A 165 9.31 -12.29 14.83
CA TRP A 165 9.44 -10.90 14.41
C TRP A 165 10.63 -10.78 13.46
N PHE A 166 10.41 -10.17 12.30
CA PHE A 166 11.44 -10.08 11.26
C PHE A 166 12.38 -8.90 11.49
N THR A 167 13.61 -9.05 11.04
CA THR A 167 14.55 -7.93 10.90
C THR A 167 14.14 -7.02 9.75
N ASP A 168 14.66 -5.79 9.71
CA ASP A 168 14.37 -4.86 8.60
C ASP A 168 14.77 -5.45 7.24
N ALA A 169 15.90 -6.18 7.16
CA ALA A 169 16.33 -6.83 5.92
C ALA A 169 15.34 -7.90 5.46
N GLN A 170 14.78 -8.67 6.39
CA GLN A 170 13.76 -9.69 6.09
C GLN A 170 12.43 -9.04 5.70
N TYR A 171 11.99 -8.01 6.41
CA TYR A 171 10.80 -7.24 6.03
C TYR A 171 10.94 -6.64 4.64
N ASN A 172 12.09 -6.05 4.31
CA ASN A 172 12.33 -5.48 2.99
C ASN A 172 12.17 -6.52 1.88
N ILE A 173 12.69 -7.73 2.05
CA ILE A 173 12.53 -8.81 1.05
C ILE A 173 11.09 -9.29 0.96
N LEU A 174 10.42 -9.53 2.10
CA LEU A 174 9.04 -10.01 2.11
C LEU A 174 8.09 -9.00 1.44
N CYS A 175 8.25 -7.72 1.75
CA CYS A 175 7.42 -6.66 1.18
C CYS A 175 7.76 -6.42 -0.30
N GLU A 176 9.04 -6.43 -0.69
CA GLU A 176 9.43 -6.34 -2.10
C GLU A 176 8.82 -7.45 -2.96
N ILE A 177 8.81 -8.70 -2.45
CA ILE A 177 8.16 -9.82 -3.13
C ILE A 177 6.66 -9.54 -3.31
N GLY A 178 5.99 -9.12 -2.23
CA GLY A 178 4.56 -8.80 -2.23
C GLY A 178 4.23 -7.68 -3.21
N ASP A 179 4.93 -6.54 -3.09
CA ASP A 179 4.71 -5.33 -3.89
C ASP A 179 5.02 -5.57 -5.37
N THR A 180 6.12 -6.27 -5.68
CA THR A 180 6.45 -6.62 -7.08
C THR A 180 5.35 -7.46 -7.70
N MET A 181 4.83 -8.45 -6.97
CA MET A 181 3.76 -9.31 -7.47
C MET A 181 2.43 -8.57 -7.60
N TYR A 182 2.05 -7.78 -6.58
CA TYR A 182 0.85 -6.96 -6.56
C TYR A 182 0.86 -5.95 -7.72
N ASP A 183 1.93 -5.18 -7.85
CA ASP A 183 2.05 -4.10 -8.85
C ASP A 183 2.06 -4.64 -10.28
N ALA A 184 2.54 -5.87 -10.49
CA ALA A 184 2.53 -6.52 -11.79
C ALA A 184 1.11 -6.92 -12.21
N VAL A 185 0.31 -7.43 -11.27
CA VAL A 185 -1.10 -7.79 -11.50
C VAL A 185 -1.95 -6.53 -11.66
N ALA A 186 -1.72 -5.54 -10.79
CA ALA A 186 -2.45 -4.27 -10.79
C ALA A 186 -1.97 -3.28 -11.87
N PHE A 187 -0.93 -3.60 -12.63
CA PHE A 187 -0.22 -2.69 -13.54
C PHE A 187 -1.14 -1.77 -14.37
N PHE A 188 -2.07 -2.35 -15.13
CA PHE A 188 -2.94 -1.58 -16.02
C PHE A 188 -4.00 -0.78 -15.26
N LYS A 189 -4.47 -1.32 -14.13
CA LYS A 189 -5.37 -0.61 -13.22
C LYS A 189 -4.65 0.61 -12.63
N HIS A 190 -3.49 0.42 -12.03
CA HIS A 190 -2.67 1.51 -11.46
C HIS A 190 -2.31 2.56 -12.51
N ARG A 191 -1.97 2.12 -13.73
CA ARG A 191 -1.72 3.04 -14.85
C ARG A 191 -2.96 3.84 -15.24
N SER A 192 -4.16 3.24 -15.16
CA SER A 192 -5.42 3.94 -15.42
C SER A 192 -5.80 4.92 -14.29
N GLU A 193 -5.40 4.62 -13.06
CA GLU A 193 -5.57 5.48 -11.88
C GLU A 193 -4.58 6.64 -11.82
N GLY A 194 -3.54 6.63 -12.67
CA GLY A 194 -2.44 7.59 -12.57
C GLY A 194 -1.59 7.39 -11.33
N GLU A 195 -1.56 6.17 -10.80
CA GLU A 195 -0.86 5.81 -9.57
C GLU A 195 0.62 6.23 -9.63
N THR A 196 1.11 6.79 -8.54
CA THR A 196 2.53 7.13 -8.32
C THR A 196 3.28 5.96 -7.69
N ASN A 197 2.57 5.07 -7.02
CA ASN A 197 3.12 3.97 -6.23
C ASN A 197 2.92 2.61 -6.96
N ASN A 198 3.45 2.49 -8.19
CA ASN A 198 3.57 1.20 -8.87
C ASN A 198 5.03 0.96 -9.30
N THR A 199 5.56 -0.22 -8.99
CA THR A 199 6.95 -0.62 -9.24
C THR A 199 7.36 -0.38 -10.70
N PHE A 200 6.46 -0.68 -11.64
CA PHE A 200 6.71 -0.57 -13.08
C PHE A 200 6.44 0.84 -13.65
N ALA A 201 6.12 1.82 -12.80
CA ALA A 201 6.22 3.23 -13.17
C ALA A 201 7.69 3.70 -13.24
N TYR A 202 8.56 3.04 -12.49
CA TYR A 202 9.98 3.39 -12.35
C TYR A 202 10.92 2.32 -12.92
N MET A 203 10.50 1.06 -12.86
CA MET A 203 11.27 -0.06 -13.41
C MET A 203 10.82 -0.37 -14.85
N PRO A 204 11.66 -1.01 -15.68
CA PRO A 204 11.32 -1.30 -17.07
C PRO A 204 10.04 -2.14 -17.18
N GLU A 205 9.04 -1.64 -17.91
CA GLU A 205 7.73 -2.29 -18.03
C GLU A 205 7.81 -3.67 -18.72
N ASP A 206 8.79 -3.85 -19.61
CA ASP A 206 9.04 -5.10 -20.32
C ASP A 206 9.61 -6.21 -19.40
N GLN A 207 10.23 -5.84 -18.28
CA GLN A 207 10.70 -6.78 -17.26
C GLN A 207 9.59 -7.25 -16.31
N ARG A 208 8.38 -6.69 -16.38
CA ARG A 208 7.27 -6.99 -15.45
C ARG A 208 6.97 -8.46 -15.29
N ILE A 209 6.94 -9.20 -16.41
CA ILE A 209 6.61 -10.63 -16.41
C ILE A 209 7.71 -11.42 -15.70
N ASP A 210 8.98 -11.13 -16.00
CA ASP A 210 10.12 -11.81 -15.41
C ASP A 210 10.28 -11.46 -13.94
N ALA A 211 10.04 -10.20 -13.55
CA ALA A 211 10.03 -9.76 -12.16
C ALA A 211 8.95 -10.47 -11.34
N PHE A 212 7.71 -10.56 -11.85
CA PHE A 212 6.63 -11.32 -11.21
C PHE A 212 7.02 -12.80 -11.05
N HIS A 213 7.55 -13.40 -12.12
CA HIS A 213 7.98 -14.79 -12.10
C HIS A 213 9.06 -15.04 -11.04
N ARG A 214 10.07 -14.17 -10.98
CA ARG A 214 11.19 -14.24 -10.03
C ARG A 214 10.70 -14.07 -8.59
N ALA A 215 9.91 -13.03 -8.30
CA ALA A 215 9.33 -12.81 -6.98
C ALA A 215 8.50 -14.02 -6.52
N ARG A 216 7.69 -14.59 -7.42
CA ARG A 216 6.90 -15.81 -7.13
C ARG A 216 7.79 -17.03 -6.85
N GLN A 217 8.89 -17.22 -7.58
CA GLN A 217 9.83 -18.32 -7.32
C GLN A 217 10.51 -18.17 -5.95
N VAL A 218 10.94 -16.95 -5.61
CA VAL A 218 11.52 -16.65 -4.30
C VAL A 218 10.50 -16.89 -3.19
N LEU A 219 9.24 -16.46 -3.37
CA LEU A 219 8.16 -16.73 -2.42
C LEU A 219 7.96 -18.24 -2.18
N TRP A 220 7.98 -19.05 -3.23
CA TRP A 220 7.87 -20.51 -3.09
C TRP A 220 9.07 -21.13 -2.40
N ALA A 221 10.29 -20.65 -2.67
CA ALA A 221 11.48 -21.15 -1.99
C ALA A 221 11.46 -20.80 -0.49
N LEU A 222 11.06 -19.58 -0.14
CA LEU A 222 10.83 -19.16 1.23
C LEU A 222 9.77 -20.03 1.90
N ASP A 223 8.61 -20.23 1.26
CA ASP A 223 7.54 -21.04 1.83
C ASP A 223 7.97 -22.50 2.08
N VAL A 224 8.69 -23.13 1.15
CA VAL A 224 9.23 -24.47 1.35
C VAL A 224 10.21 -24.51 2.52
N ALA A 225 11.11 -23.53 2.62
CA ALA A 225 12.09 -23.46 3.70
C ALA A 225 11.43 -23.22 5.07
N MET A 226 10.28 -22.54 5.10
CA MET A 226 9.59 -22.12 6.32
C MET A 226 8.34 -22.96 6.63
N ALA A 227 8.02 -23.98 5.83
CA ALA A 227 6.77 -24.75 5.93
C ALA A 227 6.53 -25.39 7.32
N GLY A 228 7.61 -25.72 8.04
CA GLY A 228 7.55 -26.28 9.39
C GLY A 228 7.51 -25.24 10.52
N MET A 229 7.46 -23.95 10.20
CA MET A 229 7.57 -22.85 11.17
C MET A 229 6.21 -22.15 11.32
N PRO A 230 5.45 -22.36 12.42
CA PRO A 230 4.07 -21.88 12.55
C PRO A 230 3.89 -20.37 12.31
N GLY A 231 4.84 -19.54 12.78
CA GLY A 231 4.80 -18.10 12.55
C GLY A 231 4.89 -17.67 11.09
N HIS A 232 5.54 -18.48 10.26
CA HIS A 232 5.77 -18.15 8.86
C HIS A 232 4.58 -18.51 7.96
N LEU A 233 3.70 -19.42 8.40
CA LEU A 233 2.47 -19.76 7.66
C LEU A 233 1.53 -18.56 7.54
N ALA A 234 1.37 -17.77 8.62
CA ALA A 234 0.56 -16.55 8.57
C ALA A 234 1.10 -15.55 7.54
N VAL A 235 2.42 -15.44 7.45
CA VAL A 235 3.14 -14.50 6.58
C VAL A 235 3.10 -14.93 5.12
N THR A 236 3.37 -16.21 4.82
CA THR A 236 3.33 -16.69 3.44
C THR A 236 1.90 -16.72 2.91
N ASN A 237 0.90 -16.99 3.75
CA ASN A 237 -0.52 -16.86 3.36
C ASN A 237 -0.90 -15.42 3.04
N PHE A 238 -0.43 -14.44 3.83
CA PHE A 238 -0.56 -13.02 3.51
C PHE A 238 0.04 -12.70 2.13
N LEU A 239 1.33 -12.99 1.93
CA LEU A 239 2.05 -12.65 0.70
C LEU A 239 1.46 -13.31 -0.55
N ARG A 240 1.01 -14.57 -0.41
CA ARG A 240 0.33 -15.29 -1.49
C ARG A 240 -0.96 -14.62 -1.92
N SER A 241 -1.80 -14.23 -0.96
CA SER A 241 -3.06 -13.55 -1.26
C SER A 241 -2.81 -12.15 -1.79
N PHE A 242 -1.90 -11.41 -1.16
CA PHE A 242 -1.55 -10.03 -1.52
C PHE A 242 -0.99 -9.95 -2.95
N GLY A 243 -0.04 -10.82 -3.32
CA GLY A 243 0.63 -10.80 -4.62
C GLY A 243 -0.23 -11.20 -5.84
N GLY A 244 -1.56 -11.25 -5.73
CA GLY A 244 -2.41 -11.52 -6.89
C GLY A 244 -3.87 -11.88 -6.58
N PRO A 245 -4.13 -12.98 -5.85
CA PRO A 245 -5.49 -13.48 -5.58
C PRO A 245 -6.45 -12.45 -5.02
N ILE A 246 -5.96 -11.51 -4.19
CA ILE A 246 -6.77 -10.42 -3.64
C ILE A 246 -7.53 -9.65 -4.72
N HIS A 247 -6.91 -9.47 -5.91
CA HIS A 247 -7.50 -8.76 -7.04
C HIS A 247 -8.69 -9.48 -7.70
N MET A 248 -8.81 -10.79 -7.51
CA MET A 248 -9.92 -11.60 -8.00
C MET A 248 -10.97 -11.88 -6.92
N MET A 249 -10.57 -11.85 -5.65
CA MET A 249 -11.42 -12.22 -4.52
C MET A 249 -12.22 -11.08 -3.94
N MET A 250 -11.70 -9.84 -4.04
CA MET A 250 -12.40 -8.68 -3.49
C MET A 250 -13.17 -7.90 -4.54
N ARG A 251 -14.32 -7.37 -4.10
CA ARG A 251 -15.14 -6.49 -4.93
C ARG A 251 -14.54 -5.11 -5.15
N ARG A 252 -13.46 -4.76 -4.47
CA ARG A 252 -12.72 -3.51 -4.75
C ARG A 252 -11.97 -3.58 -6.08
N TYR A 253 -11.45 -4.76 -6.43
CA TYR A 253 -10.54 -4.92 -7.57
C TYR A 253 -11.22 -5.42 -8.84
N ARG A 254 -12.34 -6.14 -8.73
CA ARG A 254 -13.35 -6.37 -9.80
C ARG A 254 -12.87 -6.81 -11.18
N PHE A 255 -11.74 -7.48 -11.26
CA PHE A 255 -11.19 -7.89 -12.55
C PHE A 255 -12.18 -8.71 -13.39
N VAL A 256 -12.93 -9.61 -12.75
CA VAL A 256 -13.94 -10.43 -13.44
C VAL A 256 -15.25 -9.66 -13.70
N GLU A 257 -15.73 -8.85 -12.76
CA GLU A 257 -17.03 -8.16 -12.87
C GLU A 257 -17.01 -7.04 -13.91
N GLU A 258 -15.85 -6.41 -14.12
CA GLU A 258 -15.67 -5.26 -15.00
C GLU A 258 -14.98 -5.63 -16.32
N ASP A 259 -14.87 -6.92 -16.61
CA ASP A 259 -14.15 -7.45 -17.79
C ASP A 259 -12.73 -6.86 -17.88
N LEU A 260 -12.10 -6.59 -16.73
CA LEU A 260 -10.72 -6.14 -16.68
C LEU A 260 -9.84 -7.35 -16.96
N THR A 261 -8.84 -7.17 -17.81
CA THR A 261 -7.91 -8.25 -18.06
C THR A 261 -6.80 -8.24 -17.00
N VAL A 262 -6.61 -9.35 -16.29
CA VAL A 262 -5.31 -9.64 -15.66
C VAL A 262 -4.34 -9.92 -16.82
N GLY A 263 -3.61 -8.90 -17.25
CA GLY A 263 -2.98 -8.88 -18.57
C GLY A 263 -3.58 -7.79 -19.46
N LYS A 264 -3.85 -8.06 -20.76
CA LYS A 264 -4.07 -7.08 -21.86
C LYS A 264 -4.71 -5.71 -21.51
N SER A 265 -4.25 -4.70 -22.26
CA SER A 265 -4.52 -3.25 -22.09
C SER A 265 -5.98 -2.84 -21.85
N GLU A 266 -6.14 -1.84 -20.99
CA GLU A 266 -7.38 -1.18 -20.61
C GLU A 266 -8.18 -0.58 -21.81
N THR A 267 -9.51 -0.56 -21.69
CA THR A 267 -10.41 0.07 -22.67
C THR A 267 -10.73 1.52 -22.27
N LYS A 268 -11.21 2.34 -23.22
CA LYS A 268 -11.65 3.72 -22.94
C LYS A 268 -12.78 3.81 -21.91
N GLU A 269 -13.62 2.79 -21.83
CA GLU A 269 -14.73 2.72 -20.86
C GLU A 269 -14.19 2.52 -19.44
N VAL A 270 -13.19 1.65 -19.25
CA VAL A 270 -12.53 1.43 -17.95
C VAL A 270 -11.91 2.73 -17.45
N ILE A 271 -11.19 3.44 -18.33
CA ILE A 271 -10.58 4.74 -18.02
C ILE A 271 -11.66 5.76 -17.59
N HIS A 272 -12.80 5.78 -18.27
CA HIS A 272 -13.89 6.70 -17.93
C HIS A 272 -14.50 6.39 -16.55
N GLN A 273 -14.70 5.12 -16.20
CA GLN A 273 -15.29 4.74 -14.92
C GLN A 273 -14.34 5.00 -13.74
N THR A 274 -13.02 4.84 -13.94
CA THR A 274 -12.01 5.26 -12.96
C THR A 274 -12.13 6.73 -12.61
N ARG A 275 -12.31 7.58 -13.61
CA ARG A 275 -12.38 9.03 -13.45
C ARG A 275 -13.60 9.52 -12.66
N LEU A 276 -14.61 8.68 -12.47
CA LEU A 276 -15.83 9.02 -11.74
C LEU A 276 -15.84 8.51 -10.30
N ASN A 277 -14.70 8.04 -9.78
CA ASN A 277 -14.60 7.38 -8.46
C ASN A 277 -15.64 6.25 -8.31
N THR A 278 -16.00 5.60 -9.42
CA THR A 278 -17.01 4.54 -9.41
C THR A 278 -16.50 3.44 -8.49
N LYS A 279 -17.22 3.22 -7.38
CA LYS A 279 -16.95 2.15 -6.41
C LYS A 279 -15.53 2.19 -5.79
N LEU A 280 -15.15 3.37 -5.26
CA LEU A 280 -13.98 3.61 -4.38
C LEU A 280 -12.58 3.53 -5.03
N TRP A 281 -12.47 3.81 -6.33
CA TRP A 281 -11.17 3.93 -6.98
C TRP A 281 -10.51 5.28 -6.64
N ASN A 282 -9.21 5.26 -6.36
CA ASN A 282 -8.42 6.45 -6.00
C ASN A 282 -8.05 7.24 -7.27
N ARG A 283 -7.92 8.56 -7.16
CA ARG A 283 -7.67 9.51 -8.27
C ARG A 283 -6.49 10.42 -7.94
N ILE A 284 -5.55 10.55 -8.87
CA ILE A 284 -4.55 11.64 -8.88
C ILE A 284 -4.65 12.41 -10.20
N ASP A 285 -5.50 13.43 -10.26
CA ASP A 285 -5.55 14.36 -11.38
C ASP A 285 -4.77 15.64 -11.02
N SER A 286 -4.02 16.20 -11.98
CA SER A 286 -3.32 17.47 -11.77
C SER A 286 -4.33 18.62 -11.73
N GLU A 287 -4.58 19.21 -10.56
CA GLU A 287 -5.38 20.45 -10.47
C GLU A 287 -4.51 21.68 -10.75
N THR A 288 -5.11 22.71 -11.36
CA THR A 288 -4.43 23.97 -11.74
C THR A 288 -4.40 25.03 -10.64
N ASP A 289 -5.08 24.84 -9.51
CA ASP A 289 -5.12 25.84 -8.43
C ASP A 289 -4.03 25.61 -7.38
N MET A 290 -3.05 26.51 -7.39
CA MET A 290 -1.85 26.47 -6.59
C MET A 290 -2.09 27.12 -5.22
N VAL A 291 -2.20 26.32 -4.17
CA VAL A 291 -1.83 26.76 -2.82
C VAL A 291 -0.82 25.76 -2.27
N LEU A 292 0.47 26.02 -2.49
CA LEU A 292 1.55 25.26 -1.86
C LEU A 292 1.37 25.36 -0.34
N ARG A 293 0.82 24.32 0.30
CA ARG A 293 0.61 24.25 1.75
C ARG A 293 1.94 23.98 2.47
N ILE A 294 2.89 24.90 2.33
CA ILE A 294 4.23 24.81 2.91
C ILE A 294 4.14 24.70 4.44
N GLU A 295 3.19 25.39 5.07
CA GLU A 295 2.99 25.32 6.52
C GLU A 295 2.49 23.95 6.97
N HIS A 296 1.63 23.29 6.18
CA HIS A 296 1.21 21.92 6.47
C HIS A 296 2.43 20.97 6.41
N TYR A 297 3.25 21.06 5.36
CA TYR A 297 4.49 20.28 5.26
C TYR A 297 5.40 20.52 6.48
N LYS A 298 5.68 21.77 6.84
CA LYS A 298 6.50 22.10 8.02
C LYS A 298 5.92 21.53 9.31
N SER A 299 4.60 21.61 9.52
CA SER A 299 3.96 21.06 10.71
C SER A 299 4.04 19.54 10.79
N SER A 300 3.90 18.85 9.65
CA SER A 300 4.02 17.39 9.57
C SER A 300 5.46 16.96 9.84
N MET A 301 6.45 17.67 9.27
CA MET A 301 7.88 17.42 9.51
C MET A 301 8.28 17.67 10.97
N ALA A 302 7.69 18.66 11.65
CA ALA A 302 7.95 18.91 13.07
C ALA A 302 7.46 17.77 13.99
N ARG A 303 6.60 16.87 13.48
CA ARG A 303 6.06 15.70 14.18
C ARG A 303 6.48 14.38 13.52
N SER A 304 7.59 14.38 12.77
CA SER A 304 8.06 13.20 12.04
C SER A 304 8.26 11.97 12.95
N ASP A 305 8.77 12.16 14.16
CA ASP A 305 9.00 11.05 15.11
C ASP A 305 7.71 10.36 15.56
N GLU A 306 6.56 11.03 15.44
CA GLU A 306 5.23 10.52 15.78
C GLU A 306 4.48 10.00 14.55
N LEU A 307 4.59 10.70 13.42
CA LEU A 307 3.72 10.50 12.26
C LEU A 307 4.37 9.71 11.12
N MET A 308 5.71 9.63 11.08
CA MET A 308 6.44 9.07 9.96
C MET A 308 7.22 7.82 10.38
N PHE A 309 7.34 6.84 9.50
CA PHE A 309 8.22 5.71 9.70
C PHE A 309 9.68 6.20 9.68
N ARG A 310 10.60 5.39 10.22
CA ARG A 310 12.01 5.74 10.32
C ARG A 310 12.58 6.08 8.93
N ASP A 311 13.39 7.13 8.82
CA ASP A 311 14.02 7.59 7.57
C ASP A 311 13.12 8.38 6.59
N LEU A 312 11.78 8.31 6.66
CA LEU A 312 10.93 9.04 5.71
C LEU A 312 11.17 10.55 5.73
N ALA A 313 11.34 11.14 6.92
CA ALA A 313 11.64 12.56 7.06
C ALA A 313 12.93 12.95 6.32
N ASP A 314 13.96 12.10 6.41
CA ASP A 314 15.23 12.32 5.71
C ASP A 314 15.07 12.17 4.20
N TYR A 315 14.27 11.20 3.75
CA TYR A 315 13.91 11.05 2.34
C TYR A 315 13.21 12.31 1.80
N LEU A 316 12.24 12.86 2.52
CA LEU A 316 11.50 14.07 2.12
C LEU A 316 12.37 15.34 2.11
N ASN A 317 13.29 15.47 3.08
CA ASN A 317 14.25 16.58 3.13
C ASN A 317 15.28 16.47 2.00
N GLY A 318 15.75 15.27 1.71
CA GLY A 318 16.69 14.99 0.63
C GLY A 318 16.06 15.02 -0.77
N ALA A 319 14.72 14.99 -0.85
CA ALA A 319 13.97 14.76 -2.08
C ALA A 319 14.27 15.73 -3.21
N ASP A 320 14.75 16.95 -2.94
CA ASP A 320 15.07 17.96 -3.97
C ASP A 320 16.59 18.13 -4.21
N SER A 321 17.44 17.39 -3.48
CA SER A 321 18.91 17.62 -3.45
C SER A 321 19.74 16.66 -4.32
N LYS A 322 19.15 15.53 -4.74
CA LYS A 322 19.86 14.44 -5.43
C LYS A 322 19.07 13.94 -6.64
N HIS A 323 18.84 14.82 -7.60
CA HIS A 323 18.14 14.48 -8.84
C HIS A 323 19.10 14.05 -9.93
N CYS A 324 18.72 13.02 -10.68
CA CYS A 324 19.29 12.80 -12.00
C CYS A 324 18.84 13.95 -12.91
N PRO A 325 19.77 14.67 -13.59
CA PRO A 325 19.40 15.82 -14.42
C PRO A 325 18.58 15.45 -15.66
N ASP A 326 18.61 14.17 -16.06
CA ASP A 326 17.90 13.66 -17.23
C ASP A 326 16.50 13.10 -16.90
N CYS A 327 16.17 12.96 -15.61
CA CYS A 327 14.83 12.57 -15.15
C CYS A 327 13.89 13.78 -15.11
N ILE A 328 12.59 13.55 -15.34
CA ILE A 328 11.59 14.62 -15.38
C ILE A 328 10.84 14.65 -14.05
N TYR A 329 11.19 15.65 -13.24
CA TYR A 329 10.49 16.03 -12.02
C TYR A 329 9.46 17.11 -12.32
N ARG A 330 8.39 17.17 -11.51
CA ARG A 330 7.27 18.08 -11.72
C ARG A 330 6.96 18.86 -10.44
N GLU A 331 6.37 20.03 -10.62
CA GLU A 331 5.78 20.80 -9.51
C GLU A 331 4.48 20.16 -9.01
N VAL A 332 3.75 19.50 -9.92
CA VAL A 332 2.50 18.80 -9.66
C VAL A 332 2.54 17.41 -10.29
N TYR A 333 2.18 16.39 -9.51
CA TYR A 333 2.14 15.00 -9.94
C TYR A 333 0.71 14.51 -10.20
N GLY A 334 0.59 13.38 -10.89
CA GLY A 334 -0.66 12.86 -11.42
C GLY A 334 -0.59 12.52 -12.91
N ALA A 335 -1.58 11.78 -13.39
CA ALA A 335 -1.64 11.38 -14.80
C ALA A 335 -1.95 12.58 -15.69
N GLN A 336 -1.01 12.94 -16.57
CA GLN A 336 -1.19 14.02 -17.55
C GLN A 336 -1.93 13.57 -18.82
N ARG A 337 -1.91 12.26 -19.10
CA ARG A 337 -2.50 11.65 -20.30
C ARG A 337 -3.04 10.26 -19.94
N ASP A 338 -4.00 9.79 -20.72
CA ASP A 338 -4.49 8.41 -20.65
C ASP A 338 -3.30 7.44 -20.75
N HIS A 339 -3.41 6.29 -20.07
CA HIS A 339 -2.42 5.21 -20.12
C HIS A 339 -1.02 5.58 -19.58
N CYS A 340 -0.92 6.51 -18.62
CA CYS A 340 0.35 6.93 -18.02
C CYS A 340 0.29 6.92 -16.49
N PHE A 341 1.37 6.50 -15.84
CA PHE A 341 1.57 6.70 -14.40
C PHE A 341 1.76 8.18 -14.05
N GLY A 342 1.47 8.54 -12.79
CA GLY A 342 1.48 9.93 -12.33
C GLY A 342 2.79 10.42 -11.72
N GLY A 343 3.79 9.55 -11.55
CA GLY A 343 5.06 9.84 -10.86
C GLY A 343 6.13 10.57 -11.67
N VAL A 344 7.35 10.61 -11.11
CA VAL A 344 8.57 11.06 -11.81
C VAL A 344 8.83 10.20 -13.03
N GLN A 345 9.23 10.81 -14.15
CA GLN A 345 9.65 10.04 -15.33
C GLN A 345 11.15 9.82 -15.31
N LEU A 346 11.58 8.58 -15.09
CA LEU A 346 13.00 8.23 -15.13
C LEU A 346 13.55 8.25 -16.56
N CYS A 347 14.81 8.67 -16.71
CA CYS A 347 15.57 8.50 -17.95
C CYS A 347 15.92 7.01 -18.17
N ASP A 348 16.31 6.66 -19.40
CA ASP A 348 16.58 5.26 -19.77
C ASP A 348 17.68 4.61 -18.91
N GLN A 349 18.72 5.37 -18.55
CA GLN A 349 19.80 4.88 -17.71
C GLN A 349 19.31 4.56 -16.29
N CYS A 350 18.57 5.47 -15.65
CA CYS A 350 18.02 5.22 -14.32
C CYS A 350 17.06 4.03 -14.32
N ARG A 351 16.19 3.91 -15.34
CA ARG A 351 15.30 2.73 -15.46
C ARG A 351 16.10 1.44 -15.62
N HIS A 352 17.17 1.45 -16.41
CA HIS A 352 18.03 0.29 -16.59
C HIS A 352 18.68 -0.14 -15.27
N ASP A 353 19.27 0.80 -14.52
CA ASP A 353 19.92 0.52 -13.24
C ASP A 353 18.92 -0.04 -12.21
N TRP A 354 17.69 0.47 -12.23
CA TRP A 354 16.59 -0.04 -11.41
C TRP A 354 16.13 -1.43 -11.83
N GLY A 355 16.14 -1.74 -13.13
CA GLY A 355 15.89 -3.09 -13.63
C GLY A 355 16.92 -4.11 -13.11
N LEU A 356 18.21 -3.74 -13.07
CA LEU A 356 19.26 -4.59 -12.50
C LEU A 356 19.01 -4.92 -11.03
N PHE A 357 18.42 -4.00 -10.26
CA PHE A 357 18.07 -4.26 -8.86
C PHE A 357 17.05 -5.41 -8.70
N LEU A 358 16.03 -5.45 -9.57
CA LEU A 358 15.03 -6.54 -9.59
C LEU A 358 15.63 -7.90 -9.92
N GLU A 359 16.71 -7.93 -10.70
CA GLU A 359 17.41 -9.17 -11.04
C GLU A 359 18.10 -9.80 -9.83
N THR A 360 18.57 -8.98 -8.89
CA THR A 360 19.32 -9.43 -7.69
C THR A 360 18.44 -9.88 -6.51
N LEU A 361 17.12 -9.91 -6.67
CA LEU A 361 16.19 -10.31 -5.61
C LEU A 361 16.54 -11.69 -4.99
N PRO A 362 16.89 -12.74 -5.77
CA PRO A 362 17.27 -14.04 -5.20
C PRO A 362 18.50 -13.97 -4.30
N GLU A 363 19.55 -13.27 -4.72
CA GLU A 363 20.79 -13.11 -3.95
C GLU A 363 20.56 -12.27 -2.70
N ARG A 364 19.76 -11.21 -2.79
CA ARG A 364 19.37 -10.39 -1.63
C ARG A 364 18.52 -11.19 -0.64
N SER A 365 17.65 -12.07 -1.14
CA SER A 365 16.84 -12.98 -0.30
C SER A 365 17.71 -13.96 0.48
N LYS A 366 18.71 -14.58 -0.15
CA LYS A 366 19.70 -15.44 0.55
C LYS A 366 20.45 -14.68 1.65
N ARG A 367 20.81 -13.41 1.40
CA ARG A 367 21.49 -12.57 2.40
C ARG A 367 20.59 -12.19 3.57
N ALA A 368 19.31 -11.94 3.32
CA ALA A 368 18.34 -11.58 4.36
C ALA A 368 17.90 -12.78 5.21
N PHE A 369 17.93 -13.99 4.64
CA PHE A 369 17.56 -15.23 5.32
C PHE A 369 18.72 -16.24 5.29
N PRO A 370 19.86 -15.94 5.94
CA PRO A 370 21.05 -16.78 5.89
C PRO A 370 20.86 -18.17 6.52
N ASP A 371 19.89 -18.28 7.44
CA ASP A 371 19.59 -19.53 8.15
C ASP A 371 18.65 -20.46 7.37
N LEU A 372 18.13 -20.02 6.21
CA LEU A 372 17.25 -20.81 5.36
C LEU A 372 18.02 -21.39 4.17
N ASP A 373 17.80 -22.68 3.88
CA ASP A 373 18.29 -23.32 2.66
C ASP A 373 17.39 -22.95 1.46
N LEU A 374 17.61 -21.74 0.91
CA LEU A 374 16.84 -21.24 -0.22
C LEU A 374 17.35 -21.78 -1.55
N ARG A 375 16.53 -22.63 -2.19
CA ARG A 375 16.78 -23.20 -3.52
C ARG A 375 16.37 -22.23 -4.64
N ILE A 376 17.13 -21.13 -4.78
CA ILE A 376 16.89 -20.05 -5.77
C ILE A 376 18.14 -19.64 -6.53
#